data_AF-A0A942BC45-F1
#
_entry.id   AF-A0A942BC45-F1
#
_cell.length_a   1.000
_cell.length_b   1.000
_cell.length_c   1.000
_cell.angle_alpha   90.00
_cell.angle_beta   90.00
_cell.angle_gamma   90.00
#
_symmetry.space_group_name_H-M   'P 1'
#
loop_
_entity.id
_entity.type
_entity.pdbx_description
1 polymer ?
#
loop_
_entity_poly.entity_id
_entity_poly.type
_entity_poly.pdbx_seq_one_letter_code
_entity_poly.pdbx_strand_id
1 'polypeptide(L)'
;NELGKIGFDKVQRFMSSQAADAGATAPLLAGNTTMMLDGQWRVKQAKDFGPQVRYAVLPMPAPKGCKGPASITSANYLLIPKAGKCPKGAWEFIKYWIGFDDHETGAKNMAEMGWLPYGADVVETATYQKFLREYPQYATFVKLMYSPYLVTQPVGPYQAYVVNQLTKVDESVSRGTDKPVSALDKAQHNIDVEVRRQKRLAGAGP
;
A
#
# COMPACT_ATOMS: atom_id res chain seq x y z
N ASN A 1 -22.96 -15.58 6.90
CA ASN A 1 -21.97 -14.81 6.12
C ASN A 1 -22.74 -14.10 4.99
N GLU A 2 -22.63 -12.78 4.88
CA GLU A 2 -23.26 -11.98 3.79
C GLU A 2 -22.84 -12.45 2.38
N LEU A 3 -21.62 -12.95 2.19
CA LEU A 3 -21.18 -13.58 0.93
C LEU A 3 -22.02 -14.82 0.57
N GLY A 4 -22.52 -15.55 1.56
CA GLY A 4 -23.44 -16.66 1.33
C GLY A 4 -24.83 -16.21 0.88
N LYS A 5 -25.25 -14.98 1.20
CA LYS A 5 -26.52 -14.39 0.77
C LYS A 5 -26.44 -13.76 -0.62
N ILE A 6 -25.34 -13.07 -0.92
CA ILE A 6 -25.11 -12.40 -2.21
C ILE A 6 -24.64 -13.40 -3.28
N GLY A 7 -23.81 -14.38 -2.90
CA GLY A 7 -23.21 -15.38 -3.76
C GLY A 7 -21.85 -14.94 -4.31
N PHE A 8 -20.83 -15.79 -4.14
CA PHE A 8 -19.45 -15.54 -4.59
C PHE A 8 -19.37 -15.13 -6.06
N ASP A 9 -20.05 -15.86 -6.95
CA ASP A 9 -20.04 -15.57 -8.39
C ASP A 9 -20.60 -14.18 -8.74
N LYS A 10 -21.60 -13.70 -8.00
CA LYS A 10 -22.16 -12.36 -8.22
C LYS A 10 -21.18 -11.28 -7.79
N VAL A 11 -20.54 -11.46 -6.63
CA VAL A 11 -19.49 -10.56 -6.16
C VAL A 11 -18.32 -10.55 -7.13
N GLN A 12 -17.85 -11.72 -7.58
CA GLN A 12 -16.76 -11.82 -8.53
C GLN A 12 -17.12 -11.14 -9.86
N ARG A 13 -18.33 -11.36 -10.40
CA ARG A 13 -18.79 -10.66 -11.62
C ARG A 13 -18.82 -9.15 -11.46
N PHE A 14 -19.32 -8.65 -10.33
CA PHE A 14 -19.31 -7.22 -10.04
C PHE A 14 -17.87 -6.65 -9.98
N MET A 15 -16.96 -7.33 -9.28
CA MET A 15 -15.56 -6.91 -9.18
C MET A 15 -14.88 -6.96 -10.56
N SER A 16 -15.14 -7.99 -11.36
CA SER A 16 -14.60 -8.13 -12.73
C SER A 16 -15.21 -7.15 -13.73
N SER A 17 -16.37 -6.55 -13.44
CA SER A 17 -16.98 -5.51 -14.27
C SER A 17 -16.39 -4.11 -14.05
N GLN A 18 -15.59 -3.92 -12.99
CA GLN A 18 -14.95 -2.65 -12.71
C GLN A 18 -13.87 -2.36 -13.76
N ALA A 19 -13.80 -1.11 -14.21
CA ALA A 19 -12.73 -0.63 -15.07
C ALA A 19 -11.39 -0.56 -14.31
N ALA A 20 -10.32 -0.18 -15.02
CA ALA A 20 -9.03 0.05 -14.40
C ALA A 20 -9.15 1.06 -13.24
N ASP A 21 -8.43 0.79 -12.15
CA ASP A 21 -8.42 1.62 -10.94
C ASP A 21 -7.58 2.91 -11.11
N ALA A 22 -7.84 3.63 -12.19
CA ALA A 22 -7.15 4.86 -12.56
C ALA A 22 -8.08 5.80 -13.34
N GLY A 23 -7.82 7.10 -13.24
CA GLY A 23 -8.55 8.11 -14.00
C GLY A 23 -10.02 8.23 -13.61
N ALA A 24 -10.85 8.74 -14.54
CA ALA A 24 -12.28 8.95 -14.33
C ALA A 24 -13.08 7.66 -14.12
N THR A 25 -12.52 6.51 -14.55
CA THR A 25 -13.18 5.21 -14.45
C THR A 25 -12.90 4.49 -13.14
N ALA A 26 -12.08 5.06 -12.26
CA ALA A 26 -11.81 4.47 -10.95
C ALA A 26 -13.13 4.30 -10.15
N PRO A 27 -13.36 3.15 -9.48
CA PRO A 27 -14.68 2.79 -8.95
C PRO A 27 -15.33 3.83 -8.04
N LEU A 28 -14.57 4.53 -7.19
CA LEU A 28 -15.10 5.60 -6.35
C LEU A 28 -15.56 6.81 -7.17
N LEU A 29 -14.77 7.20 -8.18
CA LEU A 29 -15.05 8.38 -9.00
C LEU A 29 -16.20 8.12 -9.98
N ALA A 30 -16.30 6.90 -10.49
CA ALA A 30 -17.40 6.45 -11.34
C ALA A 30 -18.71 6.22 -10.56
N GLY A 31 -18.68 6.25 -9.22
CA GLY A 31 -19.85 6.01 -8.38
C GLY A 31 -20.23 4.53 -8.21
N ASN A 32 -19.34 3.61 -8.58
CA ASN A 32 -19.57 2.17 -8.46
C ASN A 32 -19.39 1.68 -7.01
N THR A 33 -18.61 2.37 -6.20
CA THR A 33 -18.38 2.04 -4.79
C THR A 33 -18.52 3.26 -3.89
N THR A 34 -19.09 3.07 -2.70
CA THR A 34 -19.24 4.13 -1.68
C THR A 34 -18.04 4.20 -0.73
N MET A 35 -17.34 3.08 -0.56
CA MET A 35 -16.17 2.96 0.32
C MET A 35 -15.11 2.09 -0.37
N MET A 36 -13.84 2.45 -0.18
CA MET A 36 -12.70 1.68 -0.68
C MET A 36 -11.53 1.74 0.29
N LEU A 37 -10.74 0.66 0.33
CA LEU A 37 -9.40 0.68 0.90
C LEU A 37 -8.45 1.11 -0.21
N ASP A 38 -7.89 2.32 -0.10
CA ASP A 38 -7.10 2.94 -1.16
C ASP A 38 -5.95 3.77 -0.56
N GLY A 39 -5.02 4.18 -1.41
CA GLY A 39 -3.87 5.01 -1.05
C GLY A 39 -4.04 6.49 -1.40
N GLN A 40 -3.01 7.26 -1.05
CA GLN A 40 -2.99 8.71 -1.19
C GLN A 40 -3.04 9.19 -2.64
N TRP A 41 -2.68 8.34 -3.62
CA TRP A 41 -2.74 8.66 -5.05
C TRP A 41 -4.16 9.03 -5.50
N ARG A 42 -5.19 8.53 -4.81
CA ARG A 42 -6.59 8.85 -5.12
C ARG A 42 -6.91 10.33 -4.92
N VAL A 43 -6.20 11.03 -4.04
CA VAL A 43 -6.51 12.43 -3.71
C VAL A 43 -6.33 13.35 -4.91
N LYS A 44 -5.21 13.23 -5.63
CA LYS A 44 -4.98 13.98 -6.87
C LYS A 44 -5.87 13.50 -8.01
N GLN A 45 -6.03 12.19 -8.16
CA GLN A 45 -6.93 11.64 -9.19
C GLN A 45 -8.38 12.14 -9.00
N ALA A 46 -8.86 12.27 -7.77
CA ALA A 46 -10.17 12.83 -7.50
C ALA A 46 -10.26 14.30 -7.92
N LYS A 47 -9.22 15.11 -7.67
CA LYS A 47 -9.17 16.50 -8.17
C LYS A 47 -9.21 16.56 -9.70
N ASP A 48 -8.44 15.71 -10.37
CA ASP A 48 -8.26 15.78 -11.83
C ASP A 48 -9.43 15.15 -12.61
N PHE A 49 -10.02 14.07 -12.09
CA PHE A 49 -10.99 13.26 -12.84
C PHE A 49 -12.38 13.18 -12.21
N GLY A 50 -12.54 13.61 -10.96
CA GLY A 50 -13.83 13.65 -10.27
C GLY A 50 -13.97 14.83 -9.30
N PRO A 51 -13.70 16.07 -9.71
CA PRO A 51 -13.70 17.23 -8.81
C PRO A 51 -15.04 17.48 -8.10
N GLN A 52 -16.15 16.94 -8.63
CA GLN A 52 -17.48 16.98 -8.05
C GLN A 52 -17.70 15.92 -6.95
N VAL A 53 -16.85 14.89 -6.89
CA VAL A 53 -16.97 13.77 -5.94
C VAL A 53 -16.55 14.26 -4.56
N ARG A 54 -17.50 14.28 -3.63
CA ARG A 54 -17.22 14.57 -2.22
C ARG A 54 -16.86 13.29 -1.51
N TYR A 55 -15.69 13.24 -0.90
CA TYR A 55 -15.20 12.08 -0.17
C TYR A 55 -14.41 12.51 1.08
N ALA A 56 -14.29 11.59 2.02
CA ALA A 56 -13.46 11.72 3.20
C ALA A 56 -12.45 10.56 3.25
N VAL A 57 -11.29 10.82 3.84
CA VAL A 57 -10.27 9.78 4.09
C VAL A 57 -10.17 9.57 5.59
N LEU A 58 -10.42 8.34 5.99
CA LEU A 58 -10.39 7.90 7.38
C LEU A 58 -9.40 6.74 7.53
N PRO A 59 -8.66 6.65 8.65
CA PRO A 59 -7.87 5.47 8.94
C PRO A 59 -8.78 4.24 9.05
N MET A 60 -8.26 3.06 8.67
CA MET A 60 -9.00 1.82 8.84
C MET A 60 -9.32 1.62 10.34
N PRO A 61 -10.60 1.34 10.71
CA PRO A 61 -10.95 1.15 12.10
C PRO A 61 -10.21 -0.05 12.68
N ALA A 62 -9.69 0.09 13.89
CA ALA A 62 -9.04 -1.00 14.60
C ALA A 62 -10.06 -2.10 14.91
N PRO A 63 -9.77 -3.37 14.61
CA PRO A 63 -10.57 -4.49 15.09
C PRO A 63 -10.63 -4.51 16.63
N LYS A 64 -11.67 -5.12 17.19
CA LYS A 64 -11.83 -5.23 18.64
C LYS A 64 -10.60 -5.92 19.26
N GLY A 65 -9.99 -5.27 20.26
CA GLY A 65 -8.80 -5.77 20.95
C GLY A 65 -7.47 -5.32 20.33
N CYS A 66 -7.48 -4.65 19.17
CA CYS A 66 -6.29 -4.02 18.61
C CYS A 66 -6.05 -2.64 19.24
N LYS A 67 -4.78 -2.26 19.40
CA LYS A 67 -4.38 -1.03 20.09
C LYS A 67 -4.42 0.24 19.21
N GLY A 68 -4.67 0.12 17.90
CA GLY A 68 -4.79 1.24 16.99
C GLY A 68 -5.08 0.83 15.55
N PRO A 69 -5.25 1.80 14.64
CA PRO A 69 -5.60 1.54 13.25
C PRO A 69 -4.45 0.80 12.57
N ALA A 70 -4.74 -0.40 12.07
CA ALA A 70 -3.79 -1.13 11.23
C ALA A 70 -3.71 -0.44 9.87
N SER A 71 -2.50 -0.28 9.35
CA SER A 71 -2.26 0.23 8.00
C SER A 71 -1.01 -0.44 7.44
N ILE A 72 -1.01 -0.61 6.12
CA ILE A 72 0.13 -1.19 5.41
C ILE A 72 0.74 -0.08 4.58
N THR A 73 2.07 0.03 4.59
CA THR A 73 2.80 0.87 3.64
C THR A 73 3.66 0.02 2.72
N SER A 74 3.71 0.43 1.46
CA SER A 74 4.68 -0.03 0.47
C SER A 74 5.38 1.20 -0.07
N ALA A 75 6.60 1.45 0.41
CA ALA A 75 7.36 2.62 -0.02
C ALA A 75 7.86 2.44 -1.46
N ASN A 76 7.90 3.53 -2.21
CA ASN A 76 8.68 3.60 -3.44
C ASN A 76 10.14 3.79 -3.07
N TYR A 77 11.00 2.91 -3.58
CA TYR A 77 12.44 2.98 -3.34
C TYR A 77 13.16 3.54 -4.56
N LEU A 78 13.98 4.57 -4.34
CA LEU A 78 14.98 4.99 -5.30
C LEU A 78 16.24 4.14 -5.07
N LEU A 79 16.66 3.39 -6.09
CA LEU A 79 17.76 2.44 -6.00
C LEU A 79 18.87 2.83 -6.96
N ILE A 80 20.13 2.65 -6.52
CA ILE A 80 21.32 2.80 -7.37
C ILE A 80 21.76 1.39 -7.80
N PRO A 81 21.65 1.03 -9.10
CA PRO A 81 22.12 -0.26 -9.58
C PRO A 81 23.63 -0.42 -9.35
N LYS A 82 24.05 -1.59 -8.86
CA LYS A 82 25.48 -1.88 -8.60
C LYS A 82 26.35 -1.75 -9.86
N ALA A 83 25.82 -2.11 -11.02
CA ALA A 83 26.50 -1.98 -12.31
C ALA A 83 26.37 -0.57 -12.93
N GLY A 84 25.79 0.39 -12.21
CA GLY A 84 25.59 1.75 -12.67
C GLY A 84 26.92 2.48 -12.91
N LYS A 85 27.02 3.19 -14.03
CA LYS A 85 28.26 3.88 -14.44
C LYS A 85 28.49 5.21 -13.70
N CYS A 86 27.46 5.77 -13.05
CA CYS A 86 27.51 7.05 -12.35
C CYS A 86 26.82 6.99 -10.97
N PRO A 87 27.34 6.19 -10.01
CA PRO A 87 26.70 6.03 -8.71
C PRO A 87 26.69 7.33 -7.89
N LYS A 88 27.71 8.18 -8.03
CA LYS A 88 27.77 9.49 -7.35
C LYS A 88 26.68 10.45 -7.84
N GLY A 89 26.53 10.59 -9.16
CA GLY A 89 25.47 11.44 -9.72
C GLY A 89 24.07 10.92 -9.40
N ALA A 90 23.88 9.59 -9.40
CA ALA A 90 22.62 8.99 -8.95
C ALA A 90 22.33 9.30 -7.47
N TRP A 91 23.35 9.31 -6.61
CA TRP A 91 23.19 9.69 -5.21
C TRP A 91 22.81 11.17 -5.04
N GLU A 92 23.47 12.08 -5.77
CA GLU A 92 23.10 13.51 -5.76
C GLU A 92 21.66 13.73 -6.23
N PHE A 93 21.22 13.00 -7.27
CA PHE A 93 19.83 13.05 -7.72
C PHE A 93 18.85 12.56 -6.65
N ILE A 94 19.17 11.47 -5.95
CA ILE A 94 18.33 10.95 -4.86
C ILE A 94 18.21 11.99 -3.74
N LYS A 95 19.33 12.59 -3.31
CA LYS A 95 19.33 13.64 -2.28
C LYS A 95 18.47 14.83 -2.68
N TYR A 96 18.62 15.33 -3.91
CA TYR A 96 17.77 16.37 -4.47
C TYR A 96 16.29 15.97 -4.44
N TRP A 97 15.97 14.75 -4.91
CA TRP A 97 14.60 14.30 -5.07
C TRP A 97 13.87 14.18 -3.73
N ILE A 98 14.51 13.53 -2.75
CA ILE A 98 13.92 13.27 -1.43
C ILE A 98 14.04 14.47 -0.48
N GLY A 99 14.77 15.51 -0.89
CA GLY A 99 15.06 16.68 -0.07
C GLY A 99 16.06 16.42 1.05
N PHE A 100 17.02 15.50 0.86
CA PHE A 100 17.99 15.14 1.91
C PHE A 100 18.86 16.32 2.36
N ASP A 101 19.32 17.14 1.40
CA ASP A 101 20.12 18.34 1.69
C ASP A 101 19.28 19.63 1.70
N ASP A 102 18.11 19.62 1.04
CA ASP A 102 17.19 20.75 0.94
C ASP A 102 15.73 20.26 1.03
N HIS A 103 15.15 20.38 2.22
CA HIS A 103 13.80 19.92 2.50
C HIS A 103 12.72 20.65 1.70
N GLU A 104 12.89 21.94 1.37
CA GLU A 104 11.90 22.71 0.60
C GLU A 104 11.83 22.21 -0.85
N THR A 105 12.98 21.90 -1.45
CA THR A 105 13.04 21.26 -2.75
C THR A 105 12.40 19.86 -2.73
N GLY A 106 12.70 19.04 -1.72
CA GLY A 106 12.06 17.73 -1.55
C GLY A 106 10.54 17.85 -1.38
N ALA A 107 10.09 18.80 -0.57
CA ALA A 107 8.67 19.09 -0.36
C ALA A 107 7.96 19.45 -1.65
N LYS A 108 8.57 20.31 -2.48
CA LYS A 108 8.06 20.65 -3.81
C LYS A 108 7.93 19.40 -4.69
N ASN A 109 9.01 18.62 -4.83
CA ASN A 109 9.03 17.42 -5.67
C ASN A 109 7.93 16.42 -5.26
N MET A 110 7.77 16.17 -3.95
CA MET A 110 6.75 15.27 -3.43
C MET A 110 5.33 15.80 -3.62
N ALA A 111 5.09 17.07 -3.33
CA ALA A 111 3.78 17.70 -3.49
C ALA A 111 3.34 17.67 -4.95
N GLU A 112 4.24 17.97 -5.89
CA GLU A 112 3.99 17.92 -7.33
C GLU A 112 3.64 16.51 -7.82
N MET A 113 4.34 15.48 -7.33
CA MET A 113 4.05 14.08 -7.68
C MET A 113 2.87 13.48 -6.90
N GLY A 114 2.41 14.15 -5.85
CA GLY A 114 1.47 13.55 -4.91
C GLY A 114 2.06 12.30 -4.27
N TRP A 115 3.26 12.44 -3.71
CA TRP A 115 3.92 11.42 -2.90
C TRP A 115 3.86 11.76 -1.41
N LEU A 116 3.96 10.72 -0.60
CA LEU A 116 4.15 10.87 0.83
C LEU A 116 5.58 11.33 1.13
N PRO A 117 5.77 12.09 2.23
CA PRO A 117 7.05 12.67 2.59
C PRO A 117 7.99 11.63 3.20
N TYR A 118 9.29 11.71 2.89
CA TYR A 118 10.29 10.75 3.40
C TYR A 118 10.73 11.01 4.84
N GLY A 119 10.43 12.19 5.41
CA GLY A 119 10.82 12.56 6.76
C GLY A 119 10.01 13.73 7.31
N ALA A 120 10.03 13.91 8.63
CA ALA A 120 9.29 14.96 9.32
C ALA A 120 9.74 16.36 8.90
N ASP A 121 11.03 16.56 8.66
CA ASP A 121 11.56 17.86 8.25
C ASP A 121 10.95 18.33 6.92
N VAL A 122 10.68 17.41 5.99
CA VAL A 122 9.99 17.72 4.73
C VAL A 122 8.52 18.08 4.97
N VAL A 123 7.85 17.41 5.92
CA VAL A 123 6.47 17.73 6.31
C VAL A 123 6.36 19.13 6.88
N GLU A 124 7.33 19.56 7.67
CA GLU A 124 7.31 20.83 8.40
C GLU A 124 7.57 22.05 7.50
N THR A 125 8.10 21.84 6.28
CA THR A 125 8.33 22.91 5.30
C THR A 125 7.06 23.71 4.96
N ALA A 126 7.26 24.98 4.59
CA ALA A 126 6.15 25.84 4.17
C ALA A 126 5.48 25.29 2.91
N THR A 127 6.26 24.72 1.99
CA THR A 127 5.76 24.14 0.74
C THR A 127 4.87 22.93 1.00
N TYR A 128 5.30 21.97 1.84
CA TYR A 128 4.49 20.78 2.09
C TYR A 128 3.25 21.11 2.95
N GLN A 129 3.36 22.03 3.91
CA GLN A 129 2.20 22.51 4.67
C GLN A 129 1.18 23.21 3.78
N LYS A 130 1.62 23.95 2.74
CA LYS A 130 0.71 24.51 1.73
C LYS A 130 -0.01 23.41 0.96
N PHE A 131 0.70 22.36 0.55
CA PHE A 131 0.10 21.20 -0.11
C PHE A 131 -0.96 20.52 0.77
N LEU A 132 -0.69 20.31 2.07
CA LEU A 132 -1.68 19.72 2.98
C LEU A 132 -2.93 20.59 3.19
N ARG A 133 -2.81 21.93 3.10
CA ARG A 133 -3.97 22.83 3.11
C ARG A 133 -4.79 22.75 1.83
N GLU A 134 -4.13 22.58 0.67
CA GLU A 134 -4.82 22.41 -0.62
C GLU A 134 -5.50 21.04 -0.72
N TYR A 135 -4.89 20.00 -0.14
CA TYR A 135 -5.38 18.63 -0.16
C TYR A 135 -5.54 18.08 1.27
N PRO A 136 -6.56 18.50 2.02
CA PRO A 136 -6.71 18.12 3.43
C PRO A 136 -6.87 16.62 3.65
N GLN A 137 -7.39 15.87 2.66
CA GLN A 137 -7.49 14.41 2.70
C GLN A 137 -6.12 13.72 2.80
N TYR A 138 -5.06 14.38 2.33
CA TYR A 138 -3.70 13.88 2.36
C TYR A 138 -3.15 13.78 3.80
N ALA A 139 -3.63 14.64 4.71
CA ALA A 139 -3.18 14.69 6.10
C ALA A 139 -3.42 13.38 6.86
N THR A 140 -4.49 12.64 6.54
CA THR A 140 -4.75 11.32 7.14
C THR A 140 -3.62 10.34 6.82
N PHE A 141 -3.14 10.32 5.57
CA PHE A 141 -2.04 9.43 5.16
C PHE A 141 -0.72 9.84 5.82
N VAL A 142 -0.41 11.14 5.87
CA VAL A 142 0.79 11.64 6.56
C VAL A 142 0.75 11.26 8.05
N LYS A 143 -0.40 11.40 8.71
CA LYS A 143 -0.55 10.97 10.11
C LYS A 143 -0.33 9.47 10.29
N LEU A 144 -0.81 8.64 9.35
CA LEU A 144 -0.62 7.19 9.40
C LEU A 144 0.85 6.77 9.28
N MET A 145 1.70 7.58 8.63
CA MET A 145 3.15 7.30 8.56
C MET A 145 3.83 7.26 9.93
N TYR A 146 3.30 8.02 10.89
CA TYR A 146 3.81 8.06 12.27
C TYR A 146 3.12 7.04 13.19
N SER A 147 2.21 6.21 12.66
CA SER A 147 1.51 5.21 13.47
C SER A 147 2.48 4.11 13.90
N PRO A 148 2.56 3.77 15.20
CA PRO A 148 3.34 2.61 15.65
C PRO A 148 2.73 1.26 15.20
N TYR A 149 1.55 1.29 14.58
CA TYR A 149 0.87 0.14 14.00
C TYR A 149 0.94 0.10 12.47
N LEU A 150 1.71 1.02 11.86
CA LEU A 150 2.02 0.94 10.44
C LEU A 150 2.98 -0.23 10.23
N VAL A 151 2.60 -1.16 9.37
CA VAL A 151 3.41 -2.32 9.03
C VAL A 151 3.85 -2.27 7.58
N THR A 152 5.08 -2.69 7.33
CA THR A 152 5.54 -3.03 5.98
C THR A 152 5.34 -4.52 5.74
N GLN A 153 5.10 -4.91 4.49
CA GLN A 153 5.13 -6.32 4.12
C GLN A 153 6.50 -6.92 4.48
N PRO A 154 6.57 -8.18 4.98
CA PRO A 154 7.83 -8.81 5.32
C PRO A 154 8.79 -8.79 4.12
N VAL A 155 9.92 -8.09 4.28
CA VAL A 155 10.99 -8.08 3.28
C VAL A 155 11.89 -9.28 3.51
N GLY A 156 12.04 -10.13 2.49
CA GLY A 156 12.87 -11.31 2.60
C GLY A 156 12.81 -12.22 1.38
N PRO A 157 13.70 -13.22 1.29
CA PRO A 157 13.82 -14.10 0.14
C PRO A 157 12.56 -14.93 -0.15
N TYR A 158 11.67 -15.07 0.85
CA TYR A 158 10.44 -15.85 0.74
C TYR A 158 9.18 -15.01 0.56
N GLN A 159 9.31 -13.69 0.41
CA GLN A 159 8.16 -12.77 0.37
C GLN A 159 7.13 -13.19 -0.69
N ALA A 160 7.58 -13.48 -1.91
CA ALA A 160 6.69 -13.94 -3.00
C ALA A 160 5.95 -15.24 -2.64
N TYR A 161 6.62 -16.17 -1.95
CA TYR A 161 6.00 -17.43 -1.52
C TYR A 161 4.93 -17.18 -0.44
N VAL A 162 5.23 -16.34 0.55
CA VAL A 162 4.28 -15.97 1.60
C VAL A 162 3.05 -15.29 1.00
N VAL A 163 3.24 -14.31 0.11
CA VAL A 163 2.14 -13.64 -0.59
C VAL A 163 1.28 -14.65 -1.34
N ASN A 164 1.90 -15.58 -2.09
CA ASN A 164 1.15 -16.61 -2.81
C ASN A 164 0.34 -17.55 -1.89
N GLN A 165 0.83 -17.87 -0.69
CA GLN A 165 0.06 -18.66 0.27
C GLN A 165 -1.13 -17.87 0.81
N LEU A 166 -0.95 -16.58 1.10
CA LEU A 166 -2.05 -15.71 1.54
C LEU A 166 -3.11 -15.50 0.45
N THR A 167 -2.72 -15.40 -0.83
CA THR A 167 -3.67 -15.38 -1.96
C THR A 167 -4.54 -16.63 -2.00
N LYS A 168 -3.96 -17.82 -1.76
CA LYS A 168 -4.73 -19.08 -1.70
C LYS A 168 -5.70 -19.11 -0.51
N VAL A 169 -5.33 -18.53 0.62
CA VAL A 169 -6.23 -18.36 1.77
C VAL A 169 -7.42 -17.50 1.36
N ASP A 170 -7.18 -16.32 0.80
CA ASP A 170 -8.25 -15.41 0.40
C ASP A 170 -9.19 -16.04 -0.62
N GLU A 171 -8.66 -16.71 -1.63
CA GLU A 171 -9.44 -17.41 -2.64
C GLU A 171 -10.32 -18.52 -2.05
N SER A 172 -9.75 -19.40 -1.21
CA SER A 172 -10.49 -20.54 -0.65
C SER A 172 -11.58 -20.09 0.33
N VAL A 173 -11.28 -19.08 1.15
CA VAL A 173 -12.23 -18.49 2.10
C VAL A 173 -13.34 -17.74 1.36
N SER A 174 -12.99 -16.96 0.33
CA SER A 174 -13.97 -16.21 -0.46
C SER A 174 -14.91 -17.12 -1.23
N ARG A 175 -14.40 -18.23 -1.79
CA ARG A 175 -15.22 -19.28 -2.43
C ARG A 175 -16.04 -20.10 -1.43
N GLY A 176 -15.75 -20.01 -0.14
CA GLY A 176 -16.37 -20.84 0.90
C GLY A 176 -15.93 -22.31 0.84
N THR A 177 -14.84 -22.63 0.14
CA THR A 177 -14.28 -23.99 0.06
C THR A 177 -13.40 -24.34 1.25
N ASP A 178 -13.03 -23.36 2.07
CA ASP A 178 -12.31 -23.56 3.33
C ASP A 178 -12.75 -22.56 4.40
N LYS A 179 -12.45 -22.86 5.67
CA LYS A 179 -12.68 -21.95 6.80
C LYS A 179 -11.44 -21.07 7.03
N PRO A 180 -11.58 -19.80 7.46
CA PRO A 180 -10.44 -18.90 7.66
C PRO A 180 -9.30 -19.49 8.51
N VAL A 181 -9.62 -20.09 9.66
CA VAL A 181 -8.62 -20.70 10.55
C VAL A 181 -7.91 -21.86 9.86
N SER A 182 -8.65 -22.77 9.23
CA SER A 182 -8.06 -23.94 8.57
C SER A 182 -7.20 -23.55 7.36
N ALA A 183 -7.62 -22.56 6.58
CA ALA A 183 -6.85 -22.05 5.45
C ALA A 183 -5.55 -21.39 5.93
N LEU A 184 -5.60 -20.60 7.00
CA LEU A 184 -4.41 -19.98 7.61
C LEU A 184 -3.45 -21.04 8.17
N ASP A 185 -3.95 -22.07 8.86
CA ASP A 185 -3.12 -23.17 9.37
C ASP A 185 -2.37 -23.90 8.24
N LYS A 186 -3.06 -24.15 7.13
CA LYS A 186 -2.46 -24.76 5.91
C LYS A 186 -1.38 -23.84 5.31
N ALA A 187 -1.66 -22.54 5.22
CA ALA A 187 -0.68 -21.57 4.73
C ALA A 187 0.56 -21.54 5.63
N GLN A 188 0.38 -21.48 6.95
CA GLN A 188 1.46 -21.52 7.93
C GLN A 188 2.30 -22.78 7.78
N HIS A 189 1.67 -23.95 7.71
CA HIS A 189 2.35 -25.23 7.50
C HIS A 189 3.22 -25.22 6.22
N ASN A 190 2.66 -24.75 5.10
CA ASN A 190 3.37 -24.68 3.82
C ASN A 190 4.57 -23.74 3.87
N ILE A 191 4.40 -22.57 4.51
CA ILE A 191 5.48 -21.61 4.73
C ILE A 191 6.60 -22.25 5.55
N ASP A 192 6.27 -22.93 6.65
CA ASP A 192 7.26 -23.58 7.51
C ASP A 192 8.03 -24.69 6.79
N VAL A 193 7.35 -25.48 5.94
CA VAL A 193 7.98 -26.49 5.10
C VAL A 193 8.95 -25.86 4.12
N GLU A 194 8.56 -24.79 3.44
CA GLU A 194 9.42 -24.10 2.47
C GLU A 194 10.63 -23.46 3.14
N VAL A 195 10.43 -22.78 4.27
CA VAL A 195 11.54 -22.21 5.06
C VAL A 195 12.53 -23.30 5.48
N ARG A 196 12.05 -24.47 5.94
CA ARG A 196 12.93 -25.61 6.28
C ARG A 196 13.66 -26.15 5.05
N ARG A 197 12.99 -26.27 3.91
CA ARG A 197 13.59 -26.73 2.65
C ARG A 197 14.73 -25.82 2.22
N GLN A 198 14.51 -24.52 2.25
CA GLN A 198 15.48 -23.51 1.83
C GLN A 198 16.67 -23.43 2.78
N LYS A 199 16.45 -23.54 4.10
CA LYS A 199 17.54 -23.66 5.08
C LYS A 199 18.42 -24.89 4.82
N ARG A 200 17.83 -26.04 4.47
CA ARG A 200 18.60 -27.24 4.10
C ARG A 200 19.41 -27.03 2.84
N LEU A 201 18.85 -26.40 1.81
CA LEU A 201 19.56 -26.11 0.55
C LEU A 201 20.70 -25.11 0.76
N ALA A 202 20.50 -24.09 1.58
CA ALA A 202 21.52 -23.10 1.91
C ALA A 202 22.65 -23.68 2.79
N GLY A 203 22.31 -24.61 3.70
CA GLY A 203 23.29 -25.33 4.53
C GLY A 203 23.97 -26.53 3.84
N ALA A 204 23.50 -26.91 2.66
CA ALA A 204 24.06 -27.97 1.82
C ALA A 204 24.85 -27.41 0.61
N GLY A 205 25.31 -26.16 0.71
CA GLY A 205 26.28 -25.62 -0.24
C GLY A 205 27.59 -26.42 -0.22
N PRO A 206 28.32 -26.48 -1.35
CA PRO A 206 29.49 -27.34 -1.52
C PRO A 206 30.61 -27.13 -0.49
#